data_AF-A0A6G1J0P3-F1
#
_entry.id   AF-A0A6G1J0P3-F1
#
_cell.length_a   1.000
_cell.length_b   1.000
_cell.length_c   1.000
_cell.angle_alpha   90.00
_cell.angle_beta   90.00
_cell.angle_gamma   90.00
#
_symmetry.space_group_name_H-M   'P 1'
#
loop_
_entity.id
_entity.type
_entity.pdbx_description
1 polymer ?
#
loop_
_entity_poly.entity_id
_entity_poly.type
_entity_poly.pdbx_seq_one_letter_code
_entity_poly.pdbx_strand_id
1 'polypeptide(L)'
;MKTVTASLILGLSALAAAQVPDCTPITPGTAPISDPDSVAAFNTDPQYSEIANNATTPAGYKAVFTDISAAYENKDSYLTYYKLSKYNVQSCANLCNDTGNCKSFNIYVLRIPTQQPGEACPDPPASATYRCVLFSEGITVGGNTNVGQNRGPANSKGTTFMTAFRASNGYDLIVDDCTATVTSYITSFVPTTAVSTTTVYGDNIACTDNTVTVTATPSAFSA
;
A
#
# COMPACT_ATOMS: atom_id res chain seq x y z
N MET A 1 -16.16 -59.90 40.33
CA MET A 1 -16.83 -58.63 39.99
C MET A 1 -15.95 -57.47 40.42
N LYS A 2 -15.38 -56.75 39.45
CA LYS A 2 -15.01 -55.32 39.57
C LYS A 2 -14.78 -54.80 38.15
N THR A 3 -15.85 -54.29 37.59
CA THR A 3 -15.89 -53.57 36.31
C THR A 3 -15.19 -52.23 36.51
N VAL A 4 -14.23 -51.88 35.66
CA VAL A 4 -13.72 -50.51 35.57
C VAL A 4 -13.95 -50.05 34.14
N THR A 5 -14.89 -49.13 34.02
CA THR A 5 -15.29 -48.41 32.81
C THR A 5 -14.18 -47.48 32.34
N ALA A 6 -13.75 -47.64 31.08
CA ALA A 6 -12.91 -46.66 30.40
C ALA A 6 -13.83 -45.64 29.70
N SER A 7 -13.66 -44.35 30.00
CA SER A 7 -14.29 -43.25 29.27
C SER A 7 -13.30 -42.12 29.06
N LEU A 8 -13.21 -41.72 27.78
CA LEU A 8 -12.72 -40.44 27.20
C LEU A 8 -11.32 -39.99 27.62
N ILE A 9 -10.51 -39.36 26.78
CA ILE A 9 -10.78 -38.12 26.05
C ILE A 9 -9.92 -38.12 24.78
N LEU A 10 -10.55 -38.02 23.60
CA LEU A 10 -9.86 -37.58 22.38
C LEU A 10 -9.63 -36.07 22.52
N GLY A 11 -8.48 -35.69 23.06
CA GLY A 11 -8.05 -34.30 23.10
C GLY A 11 -7.64 -33.84 21.71
N LEU A 12 -8.46 -32.98 21.08
CA LEU A 12 -8.03 -32.16 19.95
C LEU A 12 -6.91 -31.24 20.43
N SER A 13 -5.67 -31.56 20.11
CA SER A 13 -4.57 -30.62 20.23
C SER A 13 -4.67 -29.58 19.11
N ALA A 14 -5.21 -28.41 19.43
CA ALA A 14 -5.00 -27.22 18.61
C ALA A 14 -3.49 -26.96 18.54
N LEU A 15 -2.92 -26.92 17.33
CA LEU A 15 -1.59 -26.38 17.11
C LEU A 15 -1.64 -24.90 17.49
N ALA A 16 -1.20 -24.56 18.69
CA ALA A 16 -0.88 -23.17 19.03
C ALA A 16 0.25 -22.74 18.10
N ALA A 17 0.04 -21.66 17.33
CA ALA A 17 1.14 -20.99 16.66
C ALA A 17 2.21 -20.68 17.72
N ALA A 18 3.47 -21.03 17.45
CA ALA A 18 4.56 -20.74 18.36
C ALA A 18 4.57 -19.24 18.68
N GLN A 19 4.32 -18.89 19.94
CA GLN A 19 4.36 -17.50 20.40
C GLN A 19 5.82 -17.05 20.32
N VAL A 20 6.07 -15.89 19.68
CA VAL A 20 7.41 -15.26 19.71
C VAL A 20 7.69 -14.89 21.17
N PRO A 21 8.83 -15.31 21.75
CA PRO A 21 9.12 -15.02 23.14
C PRO A 21 9.14 -13.52 23.42
N ASP A 22 8.66 -13.14 24.61
CA ASP A 22 8.74 -11.79 25.11
C ASP A 22 10.17 -11.26 25.01
N CYS A 23 10.27 -9.99 24.65
CA CYS A 23 11.53 -9.24 24.63
C CYS A 23 12.56 -9.75 23.62
N THR A 24 12.13 -10.59 22.67
CA THR A 24 12.96 -10.97 21.52
C THR A 24 13.36 -9.72 20.75
N PRO A 25 14.65 -9.45 20.52
CA PRO A 25 15.10 -8.27 19.79
C PRO A 25 14.51 -8.19 18.39
N ILE A 26 14.09 -6.99 18.00
CA ILE A 26 13.62 -6.65 16.66
C ILE A 26 14.69 -5.79 16.00
N THR A 27 15.03 -6.09 14.75
CA THR A 27 16.00 -5.31 13.98
C THR A 27 15.56 -3.84 13.90
N PRO A 28 16.36 -2.90 14.44
CA PRO A 28 16.02 -1.48 14.42
C PRO A 28 15.75 -0.96 13.01
N GLY A 29 14.87 0.03 12.91
CA GLY A 29 14.71 0.82 11.70
C GLY A 29 15.79 1.90 11.59
N THR A 30 15.83 2.55 10.43
CA THR A 30 16.81 3.59 10.10
C THR A 30 16.20 4.99 10.05
N ALA A 31 14.90 5.13 10.34
CA ALA A 31 14.28 6.44 10.41
C ALA A 31 14.63 7.11 11.75
N PRO A 32 14.68 8.46 11.80
CA PRO A 32 14.94 9.15 13.05
C PRO A 32 13.81 8.86 14.04
N ILE A 33 14.19 8.68 15.31
CA ILE A 33 13.25 8.56 16.41
C ILE A 33 13.04 9.93 17.05
N SER A 34 11.85 10.17 17.59
CA SER A 34 11.56 11.39 18.35
C SER A 34 12.24 11.36 19.71
N ASP A 35 12.59 12.54 20.21
CA ASP A 35 13.06 12.75 21.58
C ASP A 35 12.13 13.74 22.30
N PRO A 36 11.46 13.36 23.40
CA PRO A 36 11.57 12.08 24.12
C PRO A 36 10.96 10.87 23.38
N ASP A 37 11.43 9.66 23.68
CA ASP A 37 10.84 8.42 23.16
C ASP A 37 9.46 8.17 23.79
N SER A 38 8.43 8.65 23.11
CA SER A 38 7.03 8.39 23.42
C SER A 38 6.19 8.50 22.16
N VAL A 39 5.02 7.86 22.15
CA VAL A 39 4.08 8.01 21.02
C VAL A 39 3.57 9.45 20.88
N ALA A 40 3.43 10.20 21.98
CA ALA A 40 2.98 11.59 21.96
C ALA A 40 4.01 12.50 21.29
N ALA A 41 5.29 12.34 21.64
CA ALA A 41 6.39 13.06 20.99
C ALA A 41 6.49 12.64 19.51
N PHE A 42 6.45 11.34 19.21
CA PHE A 42 6.47 10.85 17.83
C PHE A 42 5.36 11.48 16.97
N ASN A 43 4.15 11.61 17.52
CA ASN A 43 3.00 12.17 16.82
C ASN A 43 3.06 13.69 16.60
N THR A 44 3.91 14.40 17.33
CA THR A 44 4.01 15.88 17.27
C THR A 44 5.35 16.37 16.78
N ASP A 45 6.33 15.48 16.60
CA ASP A 45 7.66 15.83 16.15
C ASP A 45 7.63 16.44 14.72
N PRO A 46 8.12 17.68 14.53
CA PRO A 46 8.11 18.35 13.24
C PRO A 46 9.06 17.72 12.22
N GLN A 47 10.05 16.94 12.64
CA GLN A 47 11.02 16.33 11.71
C GLN A 47 10.34 15.43 10.67
N TYR A 48 9.23 14.79 11.04
CA TYR A 48 8.49 13.93 10.13
C TYR A 48 7.72 14.71 9.08
N SER A 49 7.20 15.88 9.45
CA SER A 49 6.60 16.82 8.50
C SER A 49 7.64 17.35 7.53
N GLU A 50 8.85 17.66 7.99
CA GLU A 50 9.96 18.06 7.10
C GLU A 50 10.34 16.94 6.12
N ILE A 51 10.44 15.69 6.59
CA ILE A 51 10.72 14.53 5.72
C ILE A 51 9.67 14.39 4.62
N ALA A 52 8.37 14.47 4.97
CA ALA A 52 7.28 14.33 4.02
C ALA A 52 7.22 15.48 3.01
N ASN A 53 7.36 16.73 3.46
CA ASN A 53 7.21 17.91 2.61
C ASN A 53 8.43 18.15 1.70
N ASN A 54 9.61 17.68 2.09
CA ASN A 54 10.82 17.75 1.24
C ASN A 54 10.85 16.67 0.15
N ALA A 55 9.93 15.71 0.18
CA ALA A 55 9.91 14.61 -0.76
C ALA A 55 9.34 15.06 -2.13
N THR A 56 10.05 14.72 -3.21
CA THR A 56 9.61 15.03 -4.57
C THR A 56 8.73 13.89 -5.13
N THR A 57 7.62 14.26 -5.75
CA THR A 57 6.76 13.34 -6.51
C THR A 57 7.55 12.69 -7.66
N PRO A 58 7.60 11.35 -7.76
CA PRO A 58 8.26 10.66 -8.86
C PRO A 58 7.61 10.95 -10.22
N ALA A 59 8.40 10.92 -11.29
CA ALA A 59 7.87 11.00 -12.65
C ALA A 59 6.91 9.83 -12.92
N GLY A 60 5.81 10.10 -13.62
CA GLY A 60 4.75 9.10 -13.89
C GLY A 60 3.78 8.88 -12.72
N TYR A 61 3.93 9.63 -11.62
CA TYR A 61 3.03 9.58 -10.47
C TYR A 61 2.45 10.95 -10.16
N LYS A 62 1.29 10.97 -9.52
CA LYS A 62 0.67 12.15 -8.91
C LYS A 62 0.59 11.98 -7.40
N ALA A 63 0.85 13.04 -6.65
CA ALA A 63 0.63 13.04 -5.20
C ALA A 63 -0.88 13.07 -4.90
N VAL A 64 -1.33 12.20 -4.01
CA VAL A 64 -2.72 12.11 -3.55
C VAL A 64 -2.87 12.77 -2.18
N PHE A 65 -1.89 12.55 -1.30
CA PHE A 65 -1.81 13.18 0.01
C PHE A 65 -0.36 13.29 0.48
N THR A 66 -0.12 14.20 1.40
CA THR A 66 1.21 14.50 1.95
C THR A 66 1.08 14.75 3.44
N ASP A 67 2.06 14.26 4.20
CA ASP A 67 2.23 14.47 5.63
C ASP A 67 1.01 14.10 6.50
N ILE A 68 0.36 12.97 6.20
CA ILE A 68 -0.71 12.44 7.06
C ILE A 68 -0.11 11.68 8.25
N SER A 69 -0.80 11.76 9.40
CA SER A 69 -0.46 11.02 10.63
C SER A 69 -1.20 9.68 10.75
N ALA A 70 -1.28 8.96 9.63
CA ALA A 70 -1.92 7.65 9.48
C ALA A 70 -1.40 7.00 8.19
N ALA A 71 -1.40 5.67 8.12
CA ALA A 71 -1.14 4.94 6.88
C ALA A 71 -2.44 4.67 6.12
N TYR A 72 -2.34 4.60 4.79
CA TYR A 72 -3.44 4.16 3.94
C TYR A 72 -3.74 2.67 4.19
N GLU A 73 -5.01 2.33 4.35
CA GLU A 73 -5.47 0.97 4.57
C GLU A 73 -6.59 0.62 3.60
N ASN A 74 -6.29 -0.34 2.71
CA ASN A 74 -7.29 -1.13 2.02
C ASN A 74 -6.76 -2.56 1.88
N LYS A 75 -7.48 -3.53 2.45
CA LYS A 75 -7.07 -4.94 2.47
C LYS A 75 -7.25 -5.62 1.12
N ASP A 76 -8.24 -5.19 0.34
CA ASP A 76 -8.57 -5.83 -0.94
C ASP A 76 -7.57 -5.46 -2.03
N SER A 77 -6.95 -4.28 -1.92
CA SER A 77 -5.93 -3.80 -2.85
C SER A 77 -4.50 -3.86 -2.33
N TYR A 78 -4.28 -4.19 -1.05
CA TYR A 78 -2.93 -4.33 -0.50
C TYR A 78 -2.15 -5.43 -1.23
N LEU A 79 -0.95 -5.09 -1.70
CA LEU A 79 -0.07 -6.04 -2.38
C LEU A 79 1.04 -6.52 -1.46
N THR A 80 1.85 -5.59 -0.97
CA THR A 80 3.04 -5.89 -0.19
C THR A 80 3.59 -4.63 0.48
N TYR A 81 4.60 -4.80 1.33
CA TYR A 81 5.42 -3.71 1.82
C TYR A 81 6.91 -3.99 1.65
N TYR A 82 7.70 -2.92 1.67
CA TYR A 82 9.15 -2.95 1.75
C TYR A 82 9.64 -2.09 2.91
N LYS A 83 10.68 -2.57 3.62
CA LYS A 83 11.47 -1.76 4.54
C LYS A 83 12.53 -1.01 3.72
N LEU A 84 12.60 0.31 3.90
CA LEU A 84 13.60 1.14 3.23
C LEU A 84 14.67 1.61 4.22
N SER A 85 15.89 1.85 3.72
CA SER A 85 16.97 2.44 4.51
C SER A 85 16.85 3.96 4.67
N LYS A 86 16.11 4.63 3.78
CA LYS A 86 15.85 6.07 3.78
C LYS A 86 14.44 6.37 3.26
N TYR A 87 13.93 7.57 3.52
CA TYR A 87 12.69 8.06 2.92
C TYR A 87 12.93 8.40 1.43
N ASN A 88 12.83 7.39 0.56
CA ASN A 88 13.07 7.55 -0.88
C ASN A 88 11.83 7.18 -1.68
N VAL A 89 11.08 8.20 -2.08
CA VAL A 89 9.85 8.06 -2.86
C VAL A 89 10.11 7.46 -4.24
N GLN A 90 11.24 7.79 -4.88
CA GLN A 90 11.61 7.18 -6.16
C GLN A 90 11.86 5.67 -6.04
N SER A 91 12.42 5.20 -4.92
CA SER A 91 12.55 3.75 -4.68
C SER A 91 11.19 3.06 -4.58
N CYS A 92 10.19 3.71 -3.98
CA CYS A 92 8.82 3.18 -3.96
C CYS A 92 8.19 3.12 -5.35
N ALA A 93 8.35 4.16 -6.15
CA ALA A 93 7.87 4.18 -7.53
C ALA A 93 8.49 3.03 -8.34
N ASN A 94 9.81 2.80 -8.23
CA ASN A 94 10.47 1.69 -8.92
C ASN A 94 9.91 0.33 -8.46
N LEU A 95 9.74 0.12 -7.14
CA LEU A 95 9.15 -1.10 -6.60
C LEU A 95 7.71 -1.33 -7.10
N CYS A 96 6.92 -0.26 -7.22
CA CYS A 96 5.58 -0.33 -7.76
C CYS A 96 5.60 -0.67 -9.26
N ASN A 97 6.43 0.01 -10.05
CA ASN A 97 6.59 -0.28 -11.49
C ASN A 97 7.04 -1.72 -11.77
N ASP A 98 7.89 -2.28 -10.91
CA ASP A 98 8.36 -3.67 -11.00
C ASP A 98 7.31 -4.70 -10.51
N THR A 99 6.23 -4.23 -9.86
CA THR A 99 5.14 -5.06 -9.36
C THR A 99 3.95 -4.95 -10.32
N GLY A 100 3.74 -5.98 -11.15
CA GLY A 100 2.89 -5.89 -12.35
C GLY A 100 1.45 -5.40 -12.19
N ASN A 101 0.83 -5.52 -11.01
CA ASN A 101 -0.51 -5.00 -10.74
C ASN A 101 -0.53 -3.80 -9.79
N CYS A 102 0.61 -3.20 -9.45
CA CYS A 102 0.67 -2.02 -8.60
C CYS A 102 0.15 -0.79 -9.35
N LYS A 103 -0.68 0.01 -8.68
CA LYS A 103 -1.26 1.26 -9.19
C LYS A 103 -0.95 2.46 -8.32
N SER A 104 -0.50 2.23 -7.09
CA SER A 104 -0.22 3.29 -6.15
C SER A 104 0.69 2.79 -5.03
N PHE A 105 1.25 3.73 -4.26
CA PHE A 105 1.98 3.41 -3.07
C PHE A 105 1.81 4.46 -1.98
N ASN A 106 1.96 4.03 -0.73
CA ASN A 106 2.05 4.87 0.45
C ASN A 106 3.42 4.67 1.12
N ILE A 107 4.15 5.76 1.34
CA ILE A 107 5.44 5.77 2.03
C ILE A 107 5.31 6.55 3.34
N TYR A 108 5.82 6.00 4.44
CA TYR A 108 5.69 6.59 5.77
C TYR A 108 6.83 6.19 6.71
N VAL A 109 6.95 6.92 7.81
CA VAL A 109 7.72 6.53 9.00
C VAL A 109 6.80 5.82 9.99
N LEU A 110 7.19 4.62 10.41
CA LEU A 110 6.47 3.79 11.37
C LEU A 110 7.28 3.67 12.67
N ARG A 111 6.67 4.05 13.80
CA ARG A 111 7.17 3.74 15.14
C ARG A 111 7.01 2.24 15.41
N ILE A 112 8.11 1.55 15.69
CA ILE A 112 8.17 0.12 16.00
C ILE A 112 8.89 -0.10 17.33
N PRO A 113 8.63 -1.20 18.05
CA PRO A 113 9.39 -1.52 19.25
C PRO A 113 10.76 -2.12 18.87
N THR A 114 11.78 -1.92 19.70
CA THR A 114 13.10 -2.58 19.52
C THR A 114 13.10 -4.04 19.96
N GLN A 115 12.06 -4.49 20.63
CA GLN A 115 11.87 -5.85 21.13
C GLN A 115 10.40 -6.25 21.00
N GLN A 116 10.10 -7.53 20.89
CA GLN A 116 8.72 -8.01 20.89
C GLN A 116 8.03 -7.65 22.23
N PRO A 117 7.01 -6.78 22.24
CA PRO A 117 6.35 -6.40 23.49
C PRO A 117 5.63 -7.60 24.11
N GLY A 118 5.75 -7.74 25.43
CA GLY A 118 5.23 -8.87 26.21
C GLY A 118 5.22 -8.54 27.71
N GLU A 119 4.88 -9.50 28.57
CA GLU A 119 4.76 -9.29 30.02
C GLU A 119 6.08 -8.82 30.65
N ALA A 120 7.21 -9.32 30.16
CA ALA A 120 8.54 -8.93 30.65
C ALA A 120 9.03 -7.55 30.12
N CYS A 121 8.46 -7.07 29.02
CA CYS A 121 8.76 -5.77 28.40
C CYS A 121 7.49 -5.22 27.71
N PRO A 122 6.52 -4.73 28.51
CA PRO A 122 5.24 -4.27 27.99
C PRO A 122 5.34 -3.00 27.13
N ASP A 123 6.37 -2.17 27.39
CA ASP A 123 6.65 -0.95 26.66
C ASP A 123 8.17 -0.81 26.44
N PRO A 124 8.75 -1.59 25.50
CA PRO A 124 10.17 -1.52 25.21
C PRO A 124 10.51 -0.20 24.50
N PRO A 125 11.80 0.20 24.46
CA PRO A 125 12.24 1.36 23.67
C PRO A 125 11.76 1.28 22.22
N ALA A 126 11.50 2.44 21.62
CA ALA A 126 11.10 2.51 20.23
C ALA A 126 12.29 2.65 19.28
N SER A 127 12.03 2.23 18.05
CA SER A 127 12.77 2.57 16.86
C SER A 127 11.78 3.08 15.81
N ALA A 128 12.27 3.66 14.73
CA ALA A 128 11.43 4.12 13.63
C ALA A 128 11.95 3.55 12.31
N THR A 129 11.06 3.12 11.44
CA THR A 129 11.41 2.54 10.13
C THR A 129 10.63 3.19 9.00
N TYR A 130 11.31 3.40 7.87
CA TYR A 130 10.64 3.74 6.62
C TYR A 130 9.95 2.51 6.05
N ARG A 131 8.70 2.67 5.62
CA ARG A 131 7.94 1.65 4.92
C ARG A 131 7.42 2.20 3.61
N CYS A 132 7.46 1.34 2.61
CA CYS A 132 6.80 1.52 1.33
C CYS A 132 5.71 0.46 1.20
N VAL A 133 4.46 0.85 1.04
CA VAL A 133 3.35 -0.08 0.88
C VAL A 133 2.76 0.09 -0.51
N LEU A 134 2.56 -1.02 -1.22
CA LEU A 134 2.06 -1.04 -2.59
C LEU A 134 0.60 -1.49 -2.60
N PHE A 135 -0.21 -0.88 -3.48
CA PHE A 135 -1.60 -1.24 -3.68
C PHE A 135 -1.93 -1.43 -5.17
N SER A 136 -2.91 -2.28 -5.47
CA SER A 136 -3.36 -2.58 -6.84
C SER A 136 -4.47 -1.66 -7.36
N GLU A 137 -4.80 -0.61 -6.63
CA GLU A 137 -5.77 0.41 -7.02
C GLU A 137 -5.24 1.81 -6.68
N GLY A 138 -5.93 2.86 -7.13
CA GLY A 138 -5.60 4.22 -6.70
C GLY A 138 -5.99 4.47 -5.24
N ILE A 139 -5.15 5.19 -4.51
CA ILE A 139 -5.42 5.55 -3.10
C ILE A 139 -6.19 6.87 -3.00
N THR A 140 -6.72 7.14 -1.81
CA THR A 140 -7.46 8.37 -1.51
C THR A 140 -7.05 8.93 -0.16
N VAL A 141 -7.26 10.23 0.05
CA VAL A 141 -7.03 10.87 1.37
C VAL A 141 -7.83 10.17 2.47
N GLY A 142 -9.09 9.83 2.21
CA GLY A 142 -10.00 9.21 3.18
C GLY A 142 -9.63 7.78 3.59
N GLY A 143 -8.81 7.07 2.82
CA GLY A 143 -8.35 5.73 3.18
C GLY A 143 -7.19 5.71 4.19
N ASN A 144 -6.71 6.86 4.67
CA ASN A 144 -5.70 6.95 5.71
C ASN A 144 -6.31 6.72 7.11
N THR A 145 -6.75 5.48 7.38
CA THR A 145 -7.44 5.12 8.62
C THR A 145 -6.56 4.39 9.62
N ASN A 146 -5.39 3.89 9.20
CA ASN A 146 -4.51 3.14 10.09
C ASN A 146 -3.66 4.09 10.93
N VAL A 147 -4.12 4.37 12.15
CA VAL A 147 -3.44 5.24 13.13
C VAL A 147 -2.48 4.48 14.06
N GLY A 148 -2.34 3.17 13.87
CA GLY A 148 -1.53 2.31 14.72
C GLY A 148 -2.34 1.52 15.76
N GLN A 149 -1.64 0.69 16.52
CA GLN A 149 -2.23 -0.23 17.49
C GLN A 149 -1.35 -0.41 18.71
N ASN A 150 -1.98 -0.69 19.84
CA ASN A 150 -1.29 -1.12 21.06
C ASN A 150 -0.69 -2.51 20.85
N ARG A 151 0.50 -2.73 21.40
CA ARG A 151 1.28 -3.96 21.29
C ARG A 151 1.68 -4.42 22.68
N GLY A 152 1.44 -5.70 22.96
CA GLY A 152 1.74 -6.29 24.27
C GLY A 152 0.76 -5.87 25.37
N PRO A 153 0.99 -6.37 26.60
CA PRO A 153 0.20 -6.02 27.78
C PRO A 153 0.56 -4.62 28.31
N ALA A 154 -0.28 -4.08 29.20
CA ALA A 154 0.00 -2.80 29.85
C ALA A 154 1.07 -2.95 30.95
N ASN A 155 1.97 -1.98 31.04
CA ASN A 155 2.93 -1.89 32.13
C ASN A 155 2.27 -1.45 33.45
N SER A 156 3.06 -1.36 34.53
CA SER A 156 2.56 -0.93 35.86
C SER A 156 1.97 0.47 35.92
N LYS A 157 2.16 1.29 34.87
CA LYS A 157 1.57 2.62 34.71
C LYS A 157 0.30 2.62 33.84
N GLY A 158 -0.17 1.44 33.42
CA GLY A 158 -1.33 1.30 32.53
C GLY A 158 -1.07 1.66 31.07
N THR A 159 0.21 1.73 30.67
CA THR A 159 0.61 2.11 29.30
C THR A 159 1.15 0.90 28.54
N THR A 160 0.86 0.84 27.23
CA THR A 160 1.31 -0.20 26.31
C THR A 160 2.18 0.43 25.22
N PHE A 161 3.05 -0.36 24.58
CA PHE A 161 3.72 0.13 23.38
C PHE A 161 2.71 0.42 22.26
N MET A 162 2.64 1.67 21.77
CA MET A 162 1.79 2.05 20.64
C MET A 162 2.64 2.23 19.37
N THR A 163 2.30 1.52 18.29
CA THR A 163 2.82 1.84 16.95
C THR A 163 2.13 3.09 16.44
N ALA A 164 2.81 3.91 15.64
CA ALA A 164 2.24 5.12 15.06
C ALA A 164 2.87 5.42 13.70
N PHE A 165 2.19 6.23 12.89
CA PHE A 165 2.58 6.57 11.53
C PHE A 165 2.73 8.09 11.39
N ARG A 166 3.83 8.53 10.79
CA ARG A 166 4.09 9.93 10.45
C ARG A 166 4.76 10.03 9.08
N ALA A 167 4.87 11.24 8.55
CA ALA A 167 5.42 11.50 7.23
C ALA A 167 4.73 10.67 6.12
N SER A 168 3.42 10.44 6.22
CA SER A 168 2.71 9.57 5.29
C SER A 168 2.37 10.33 4.01
N ASN A 169 3.04 9.95 2.91
CA ASN A 169 2.74 10.46 1.59
C ASN A 169 2.17 9.34 0.71
N GLY A 170 1.22 9.69 -0.13
CA GLY A 170 0.54 8.77 -1.03
C GLY A 170 0.66 9.22 -2.48
N TYR A 171 0.95 8.28 -3.38
CA TYR A 171 1.12 8.56 -4.80
C TYR A 171 0.39 7.51 -5.65
N ASP A 172 -0.33 8.00 -6.64
CA ASP A 172 -0.97 7.17 -7.67
C ASP A 172 -0.15 7.22 -8.95
N LEU A 173 -0.06 6.08 -9.63
CA LEU A 173 0.42 6.03 -11.00
C LEU A 173 -0.51 6.89 -11.86
N ILE A 174 0.07 7.74 -12.70
CA ILE A 174 -0.68 8.43 -13.74
C ILE A 174 -0.98 7.38 -14.81
N VAL A 175 -2.19 6.85 -14.77
CA VAL A 175 -2.73 6.06 -15.87
C VAL A 175 -3.12 7.08 -16.93
N ASP A 176 -2.45 7.07 -18.07
CA ASP A 176 -2.89 7.80 -19.25
C ASP A 176 -4.20 7.16 -19.73
N ASP A 177 -5.32 7.54 -19.10
CA ASP A 177 -6.66 7.30 -19.63
C ASP A 177 -6.81 8.19 -20.87
N CYS A 178 -6.17 7.78 -21.96
CA CYS A 178 -6.46 8.30 -23.28
C CYS A 178 -7.88 7.86 -23.64
N THR A 179 -8.86 8.62 -23.15
CA THR A 179 -10.23 8.61 -23.66
C THR A 179 -10.16 9.15 -25.09
N ALA A 180 -9.88 8.26 -26.04
CA ALA A 180 -9.98 8.60 -27.45
C ALA A 180 -11.43 8.99 -27.74
N THR A 181 -11.70 10.30 -27.79
CA THR A 181 -12.97 10.79 -28.32
C THR A 181 -12.92 10.55 -29.83
N VAL A 182 -13.70 9.60 -30.31
CA VAL A 182 -13.83 9.33 -31.76
C VAL A 182 -14.57 10.51 -32.38
N THR A 183 -13.85 11.50 -32.91
CA THR A 183 -14.44 12.75 -33.44
C THR A 183 -14.98 12.62 -34.86
N SER A 184 -14.80 11.49 -35.55
CA SER A 184 -15.32 11.32 -36.91
C SER A 184 -15.54 9.86 -37.30
N TYR A 185 -16.78 9.55 -37.69
CA TYR A 185 -17.08 8.40 -38.53
C TYR A 185 -17.00 8.86 -39.99
N ILE A 186 -16.20 8.20 -40.81
CA ILE A 186 -16.33 8.34 -42.26
C ILE A 186 -17.45 7.38 -42.67
N THR A 187 -18.67 7.90 -42.86
CA THR A 187 -19.78 7.11 -43.38
C THR A 187 -19.57 6.91 -44.88
N SER A 188 -18.95 5.80 -45.27
CA SER A 188 -19.09 5.34 -46.66
C SER A 188 -20.50 4.80 -46.82
N PHE A 189 -21.36 5.56 -47.50
CA PHE A 189 -22.72 5.18 -47.81
C PHE A 189 -22.70 3.97 -48.76
N VAL A 190 -22.87 2.76 -48.22
CA VAL A 190 -23.21 1.59 -49.04
C VAL A 190 -24.72 1.37 -48.87
N PRO A 191 -25.52 1.43 -49.93
CA PRO A 191 -26.96 1.28 -49.81
C PRO A 191 -27.31 -0.21 -49.71
N THR A 192 -27.25 -0.81 -48.52
CA THR A 192 -27.99 -2.04 -48.20
C THR A 192 -28.07 -2.30 -46.69
N THR A 193 -29.13 -2.99 -46.30
CA THR A 193 -29.69 -3.21 -44.96
C THR A 193 -28.82 -4.05 -44.01
N ALA A 194 -27.73 -3.51 -43.47
CA ALA A 194 -27.04 -4.13 -42.33
C ALA A 194 -26.48 -3.07 -41.37
N VAL A 195 -26.91 -3.15 -40.11
CA VAL A 195 -26.30 -2.41 -39.00
C VAL A 195 -25.01 -3.14 -38.62
N SER A 196 -23.86 -2.53 -38.89
CA SER A 196 -22.57 -3.05 -38.42
C SER A 196 -22.11 -2.24 -37.21
N THR A 197 -22.13 -2.87 -36.02
CA THR A 197 -21.43 -2.38 -34.83
C THR A 197 -19.97 -2.83 -34.91
N THR A 198 -19.05 -1.91 -35.09
CA THR A 198 -17.61 -2.19 -35.01
C THR A 198 -17.11 -1.81 -33.61
N THR A 199 -16.84 -2.80 -32.78
CA THR A 199 -16.12 -2.62 -31.51
C THR A 199 -14.63 -2.56 -31.82
N VAL A 200 -14.00 -1.39 -31.65
CA VAL A 200 -12.54 -1.27 -31.76
C VAL A 200 -11.94 -1.67 -30.42
N TYR A 201 -11.29 -2.83 -30.38
CA TYR A 201 -10.44 -3.25 -29.26
C TYR A 201 -9.01 -2.85 -29.62
N GLY A 202 -8.51 -1.76 -29.06
CA GLY A 202 -7.13 -1.31 -29.24
C GLY A 202 -6.26 -1.85 -28.12
N ASP A 203 -5.51 -2.91 -28.38
CA ASP A 203 -4.41 -3.31 -27.50
C ASP A 203 -3.27 -2.27 -27.63
N ASN A 204 -2.94 -1.62 -26.52
CA ASN A 204 -1.70 -0.86 -26.28
C ASN A 204 -1.33 0.24 -27.29
N ILE A 205 -2.10 1.33 -27.35
CA ILE A 205 -1.66 2.58 -28.00
C ILE A 205 -0.90 3.43 -26.97
N ALA A 206 0.41 3.61 -27.18
CA ALA A 206 1.22 4.53 -26.37
C ALA A 206 0.90 5.99 -26.73
N CYS A 207 0.54 6.81 -25.74
CA CYS A 207 0.13 8.21 -25.91
C CYS A 207 1.33 9.15 -26.14
N THR A 208 2.01 8.98 -27.28
CA THR A 208 2.98 9.97 -27.80
C THR A 208 2.47 10.69 -29.05
N ASP A 209 1.34 10.26 -29.62
CA ASP A 209 0.73 10.87 -30.78
C ASP A 209 -0.73 11.24 -30.44
N ASN A 210 -1.03 12.53 -30.33
CA ASN A 210 -2.39 13.05 -30.10
C ASN A 210 -3.35 12.79 -31.29
N THR A 211 -2.94 11.98 -32.27
CA THR A 211 -3.68 11.65 -33.48
C THR A 211 -3.56 10.18 -33.81
N VAL A 212 -4.55 9.38 -33.43
CA VAL A 212 -4.70 8.00 -33.93
C VAL A 212 -5.44 8.07 -35.28
N THR A 213 -4.70 7.95 -36.38
CA THR A 213 -5.30 7.87 -37.73
C THR A 213 -5.56 6.41 -38.07
N VAL A 214 -6.82 5.97 -37.96
CA VAL A 214 -7.22 4.61 -38.39
C VAL A 214 -7.45 4.62 -39.89
N THR A 215 -6.55 4.00 -40.66
CA THR A 215 -6.72 3.83 -42.11
C THR A 215 -7.44 2.49 -42.36
N ALA A 216 -8.73 2.54 -42.68
CA ALA A 216 -9.44 1.36 -43.16
C ALA A 216 -9.06 1.10 -44.63
N THR A 217 -8.37 -0.01 -44.90
CA THR A 217 -8.21 -0.51 -46.27
C THR A 217 -9.51 -1.18 -46.73
N PRO A 218 -10.19 -0.69 -47.78
CA PRO A 218 -11.36 -1.38 -48.32
C PRO A 218 -10.93 -2.73 -48.88
N SER A 219 -11.48 -3.82 -48.36
CA SER A 219 -11.40 -5.13 -49.00
C SER A 219 -12.36 -5.13 -50.21
N ALA A 220 -11.79 -5.23 -51.40
CA ALA A 220 -12.58 -5.37 -52.63
C ALA A 220 -13.30 -6.73 -52.62
N PHE A 221 -14.63 -6.72 -52.64
CA PHE A 221 -15.42 -7.90 -52.99
C PHE A 221 -15.36 -8.09 -54.51
N SER A 222 -14.83 -9.23 -54.96
CA SER A 222 -14.98 -9.69 -56.34
C SER A 222 -16.42 -10.14 -56.56
N ALA A 223 -17.04 -9.60 -57.61
CA ALA A 223 -18.42 -9.88 -58.04
C ALA A 223 -18.66 -11.34 -58.44
#